data_AF-A0A3N5U9H5-F1
#
_entry.id   AF-A0A3N5U9H5-F1
#
_cell.length_a   1.000
_cell.length_b   1.000
_cell.length_c   1.000
_cell.angle_alpha   90.00
_cell.angle_beta   90.00
_cell.angle_gamma   90.00
#
_symmetry.space_group_name_H-M   'P 1'
#
loop_
_entity.id
_entity.type
_entity.pdbx_description
1 polymer ?
#
loop_
_entity_poly.entity_id
_entity_poly.type
_entity_poly.pdbx_seq_one_letter_code
_entity_poly.pdbx_strand_id
1 'polypeptide(L)'
;MTKSRQRTQHEDGNAMTITPDQMRFTFSDTIAGYVTGFNRDTGVFTLRTSGGQEYPVRLKGHTYAWFVRNLGEPYHDATGQMREMLVEGTYLYVYGVFYPEG
;
A
#
# COMPACT_ATOMS: atom_id res chain seq x y z
N MET A 1 -11.71 41.66 -51.79
CA MET A 1 -12.21 40.35 -52.27
C MET A 1 -11.40 39.27 -51.54
N THR A 2 -12.00 38.76 -50.47
CA THR A 2 -11.41 37.88 -49.46
C THR A 2 -11.35 36.45 -49.99
N LYS A 3 -10.19 35.78 -49.89
CA LYS A 3 -10.10 34.32 -49.99
C LYS A 3 -9.65 33.73 -48.66
N SER A 4 -10.66 33.20 -48.00
CA SER A 4 -10.73 32.23 -46.90
C SER A 4 -9.40 31.54 -46.50
N ARG A 5 -8.99 31.75 -45.24
CA ARG A 5 -8.07 30.86 -44.52
C ARG A 5 -8.83 29.59 -44.15
N GLN A 6 -8.37 28.43 -44.63
CA GLN A 6 -8.83 27.14 -44.13
C GLN A 6 -8.39 26.95 -42.67
N ARG A 7 -9.38 26.76 -41.80
CA ARG A 7 -9.30 26.19 -40.45
C ARG A 7 -9.39 24.67 -40.65
N THR A 8 -8.52 23.82 -40.11
CA THR A 8 -8.60 23.07 -38.83
C THR A 8 -7.84 21.77 -39.16
N GLN A 9 -6.89 21.29 -38.37
CA GLN A 9 -7.12 20.26 -37.36
C GLN A 9 -6.06 20.44 -36.26
N HIS A 10 -6.51 20.73 -35.04
CA HIS A 10 -5.71 20.50 -33.85
C HIS A 10 -5.87 19.02 -33.51
N GLU A 11 -4.77 18.27 -33.50
CA GLU A 11 -4.72 16.96 -32.88
C GLU A 11 -4.88 17.17 -31.37
N ASP A 12 -6.08 16.88 -30.86
CA ASP A 12 -6.30 16.76 -29.42
C ASP A 12 -5.49 15.54 -28.95
N GLY A 13 -4.28 15.83 -28.46
CA GLY A 13 -3.46 14.89 -27.70
C GLY A 13 -4.21 14.51 -26.44
N ASN A 14 -5.08 13.51 -26.55
CA ASN A 14 -5.69 12.83 -25.41
C ASN A 14 -4.56 12.18 -24.61
N ALA A 15 -4.05 12.90 -23.61
CA ALA A 15 -3.20 12.31 -22.59
C ALA A 15 -4.00 11.16 -21.99
N MET A 16 -3.57 9.92 -22.26
CA MET A 16 -4.10 8.73 -21.62
C MET A 16 -3.98 8.93 -20.11
N THR A 17 -5.08 9.36 -19.50
CA THR A 17 -5.21 9.39 -18.06
C THR A 17 -5.30 7.93 -17.66
N ILE A 18 -4.17 7.35 -17.22
CA ILE A 18 -4.18 6.02 -16.62
C ILE A 18 -4.97 6.17 -15.33
N THR A 19 -6.24 5.77 -15.37
CA THR A 19 -7.05 5.68 -14.17
C THR A 19 -6.47 4.58 -13.29
N PRO A 20 -6.38 4.78 -11.96
CA PRO A 20 -5.89 3.75 -11.03
C PRO A 20 -6.69 2.43 -11.08
N ASP A 21 -7.84 2.44 -11.75
CA ASP A 21 -8.79 1.33 -11.95
C ASP A 21 -8.32 0.21 -12.89
N GLN A 22 -7.06 0.25 -13.36
CA GLN A 22 -6.49 -0.73 -14.30
C GLN A 22 -5.52 -1.75 -13.66
N MET A 23 -5.23 -1.64 -12.36
CA MET A 23 -4.32 -2.59 -11.70
C MET A 23 -5.06 -3.90 -11.37
N ARG A 24 -5.23 -4.76 -12.39
CA ARG A 24 -5.87 -6.08 -12.28
C ARG A 24 -4.87 -7.21 -12.11
N PHE A 25 -3.84 -6.99 -11.30
CA PHE A 25 -2.88 -8.04 -10.99
C PHE A 25 -2.41 -7.93 -9.56
N THR A 26 -2.14 -9.10 -9.00
CA THR A 26 -1.54 -9.25 -7.69
C THR A 26 -0.05 -8.98 -7.75
N PHE A 27 0.48 -8.21 -6.79
CA PHE A 27 1.92 -7.96 -6.68
C PHE A 27 2.34 -7.94 -5.21
N SER A 28 3.64 -8.09 -4.96
CA SER A 28 4.20 -7.91 -3.62
C SER A 28 4.75 -6.50 -3.48
N ASP A 29 4.52 -5.87 -2.33
CA ASP A 29 5.00 -4.52 -2.04
C ASP A 29 5.34 -4.36 -0.54
N THR A 30 6.11 -3.32 -0.23
CA THR A 30 6.36 -2.88 1.15
C THR A 30 5.69 -1.54 1.39
N ILE A 31 4.73 -1.50 2.30
CA ILE A 31 4.12 -0.25 2.77
C ILE A 31 4.63 0.10 4.17
N ALA A 32 4.66 1.39 4.48
CA ALA A 32 5.05 1.89 5.79
C ALA A 32 4.02 2.87 6.33
N GLY A 33 3.75 2.81 7.63
CA GLY A 33 2.70 3.63 8.23
C GLY A 33 2.45 3.31 9.69
N TYR A 34 1.36 3.89 10.21
CA TYR A 34 0.93 3.73 11.59
C TYR A 34 -0.28 2.82 11.67
N VAL A 35 -0.31 1.94 12.67
CA VAL A 35 -1.50 1.16 13.00
C VAL A 35 -2.60 2.10 13.47
N THR A 36 -3.80 1.98 12.89
CA THR A 36 -5.00 2.73 13.31
C THR A 36 -6.07 1.83 13.93
N GLY A 37 -5.90 0.51 13.88
CA GLY A 37 -6.77 -0.44 14.56
C GLY A 37 -6.37 -1.88 14.31
N PHE A 38 -6.80 -2.80 15.19
CA PHE A 38 -6.57 -4.23 15.03
C PHE A 38 -7.79 -5.04 15.50
N ASN A 39 -8.39 -5.78 14.57
CA ASN A 39 -9.45 -6.74 14.86
C ASN A 39 -8.82 -8.12 15.12
N ARG A 40 -8.82 -8.54 16.39
CA ARG A 40 -8.23 -9.82 16.83
C ARG A 40 -8.98 -11.04 16.32
N ASP A 41 -10.29 -10.94 16.14
CA ASP A 41 -11.12 -12.06 15.69
C ASP A 41 -10.85 -12.40 14.21
N THR A 42 -10.62 -11.38 13.39
CA THR A 42 -10.35 -11.56 11.94
C THR A 42 -8.86 -11.58 11.60
N GLY A 43 -7.99 -11.18 12.54
CA GLY A 43 -6.56 -11.04 12.32
C GLY A 43 -6.20 -9.92 11.34
N VAL A 44 -7.05 -8.90 11.23
CA VAL A 44 -6.86 -7.77 10.30
C VAL A 44 -6.53 -6.51 11.09
N PHE A 45 -5.42 -5.86 10.76
CA PHE A 45 -5.09 -4.53 11.26
C PHE A 45 -5.13 -3.50 10.14
N THR A 46 -5.42 -2.26 10.48
CA THR A 46 -5.42 -1.13 9.53
C THR A 46 -4.11 -0.37 9.65
N LEU A 47 -3.45 -0.14 8.52
CA LEU A 47 -2.23 0.67 8.43
C LEU A 47 -2.51 1.95 7.64
N ARG A 48 -2.25 3.11 8.24
CA ARG A 48 -2.34 4.40 7.55
C ARG A 48 -0.95 4.87 7.15
N THR A 49 -0.73 5.05 5.85
CA THR A 49 0.54 5.54 5.30
C THR A 49 0.69 7.05 5.49
N SER A 50 1.90 7.58 5.25
CA SER A 50 2.16 9.03 5.31
C SER A 50 1.35 9.85 4.31
N GLY A 51 0.86 9.24 3.21
CA GLY A 51 -0.06 9.87 2.26
C GLY A 51 -1.50 10.00 2.77
N GLY A 52 -1.83 9.36 3.89
CA GLY A 52 -3.16 9.34 4.50
C GLY A 52 -4.03 8.16 4.08
N GLN A 53 -3.60 7.35 3.12
CA GLN A 53 -4.32 6.15 2.66
C GLN A 53 -4.26 5.05 3.72
N GLU A 54 -5.39 4.39 3.92
CA GLU A 54 -5.52 3.26 4.84
C GLU A 54 -5.56 1.94 4.08
N TYR A 55 -4.83 0.96 4.59
CA TYR A 55 -4.74 -0.38 4.03
C TYR A 55 -5.13 -1.41 5.11
N PRO A 56 -6.17 -2.24 4.87
CA PRO A 56 -6.43 -3.39 5.71
C PRO A 56 -5.39 -4.48 5.41
N VAL A 57 -4.67 -4.92 6.45
CA VAL A 57 -3.63 -5.94 6.35
C VAL A 57 -4.06 -7.16 7.14
N ARG A 58 -4.17 -8.30 6.43
CA ARG A 58 -4.55 -9.58 7.03
C ARG A 58 -3.32 -10.41 7.41
N LEU A 59 -3.20 -10.77 8.69
CA LEU A 59 -2.23 -11.76 9.14
C LEU A 59 -2.66 -13.17 8.69
N LYS A 60 -1.77 -13.89 8.03
CA LYS A 60 -1.94 -15.30 7.64
C LYS A 60 -1.15 -16.21 8.59
N GLY A 61 -1.35 -17.53 8.50
CA GLY A 61 -0.68 -18.51 9.37
C GLY A 61 0.85 -18.48 9.30
N HIS A 62 1.41 -18.04 8.17
CA HIS A 62 2.86 -17.90 7.96
C HIS A 62 3.35 -16.46 8.09
N THR A 63 2.55 -15.55 8.64
CA THR A 63 3.02 -14.18 8.92
C THR A 63 3.97 -14.19 10.12
N TYR A 64 5.10 -13.52 9.95
CA TYR A 64 6.14 -13.40 10.95
C TYR A 64 6.63 -11.95 11.01
N ALA A 65 7.31 -11.58 12.08
CA ALA A 65 7.77 -10.21 12.31
C ALA A 65 9.11 -10.19 13.02
N TRP A 66 9.88 -9.13 12.82
CA TRP A 66 11.14 -8.88 13.51
C TRP A 66 11.34 -7.38 13.73
N PHE A 67 12.17 -7.03 14.71
CA PHE A 67 12.51 -5.63 14.94
C PHE A 67 13.49 -5.10 13.89
N VAL A 68 13.25 -3.88 13.41
CA VAL A 68 14.21 -3.18 12.55
C VAL A 68 15.57 -3.11 13.26
N ARG A 69 16.63 -3.39 12.52
CA ARG A 69 17.99 -3.51 13.03
C ARG A 69 19.00 -2.87 12.09
N ASN A 70 20.12 -2.41 12.63
CA ASN A 70 21.23 -1.93 11.83
C ASN A 70 22.00 -3.07 11.14
N LEU A 71 22.87 -2.71 10.20
CA LEU A 71 23.74 -3.67 9.53
C LEU A 71 24.69 -4.32 10.53
N GLY A 72 24.64 -5.65 10.62
CA GLY A 72 25.50 -6.45 11.51
C GLY A 72 24.89 -6.75 12.89
N GLU A 73 23.80 -6.10 13.29
CA GLU A 73 23.06 -6.47 14.50
C GLU A 73 22.37 -7.83 14.32
N PRO A 74 22.11 -8.60 15.38
CA PRO A 74 21.44 -9.91 15.26
C PRO A 74 19.95 -9.79 14.90
N TYR A 75 19.37 -10.89 14.42
CA TYR A 75 17.92 -10.98 14.19
C TYR A 75 17.19 -11.04 15.54
N HIS A 76 16.18 -10.18 15.71
CA HIS A 76 15.32 -10.16 16.89
C HIS A 76 13.89 -10.52 16.49
N ASP A 77 13.50 -11.76 16.77
CA ASP A 77 12.15 -12.25 16.44
C ASP A 77 11.08 -11.50 17.24
N ALA A 78 10.03 -11.07 16.54
CA ALA A 78 8.83 -10.50 17.14
C ALA A 78 7.59 -11.35 16.82
N THR A 79 7.73 -12.49 16.15
CA THR A 79 6.60 -13.30 15.65
C THR A 79 5.64 -13.72 16.76
N GLY A 80 6.17 -14.12 17.92
CA GLY A 80 5.36 -14.54 19.07
C GLY A 80 4.58 -13.41 19.76
N GLN A 81 5.03 -12.16 19.62
CA GLN A 81 4.47 -10.98 20.30
C GLN A 81 3.87 -9.94 19.35
N MET A 82 3.90 -10.19 18.04
CA MET A 82 3.53 -9.18 17.04
C MET A 82 2.07 -8.74 17.19
N ARG A 83 1.17 -9.62 17.62
CA ARG A 83 -0.26 -9.31 17.78
C ARG A 83 -0.50 -8.36 18.95
N GLU A 84 0.31 -8.45 20.00
CA GLU A 84 0.29 -7.56 21.15
C GLU A 84 0.84 -6.18 20.80
N MET A 85 1.76 -6.11 19.83
CA MET A 85 2.36 -4.86 19.36
C MET A 85 1.51 -4.10 18.33
N LEU A 86 0.47 -4.72 17.77
CA LEU A 86 -0.51 -4.08 16.88
C LEU A 86 -1.48 -3.17 17.66
N VAL A 87 -0.92 -2.16 18.31
CA VAL A 87 -1.64 -1.10 19.02
C VAL A 87 -1.63 0.17 18.17
N GLU A 88 -2.65 1.02 18.36
CA GLU A 88 -2.76 2.29 17.65
C GLU A 88 -1.50 3.15 17.85
N GLY A 89 -1.01 3.74 16.76
CA GLY A 89 0.20 4.57 16.76
C GLY A 89 1.52 3.80 16.61
N THR A 90 1.51 2.46 16.60
CA THR A 90 2.71 1.67 16.24
C THR A 90 3.08 1.91 14.78
N TYR A 91 4.33 2.30 14.53
CA TYR A 91 4.87 2.43 13.18
C TYR A 91 5.43 1.09 12.70
N LEU A 92 5.08 0.69 11.47
CA LEU A 92 5.48 -0.58 10.88
C LEU A 92 5.97 -0.42 9.45
N TYR A 93 6.84 -1.35 9.06
CA TYR A 93 7.04 -1.73 7.66
C TYR A 93 6.34 -3.06 7.43
N VAL A 94 5.46 -3.12 6.45
CA VAL A 94 4.67 -4.31 6.10
C VAL A 94 5.02 -4.74 4.70
N TYR A 95 5.66 -5.89 4.57
CA TYR A 95 5.85 -6.56 3.29
C TYR A 95 4.76 -7.61 3.09
N GLY A 96 4.09 -7.56 1.94
CA GLY A 96 3.00 -8.50 1.66
C GLY A 96 2.54 -8.45 0.22
N VAL A 97 1.52 -9.25 -0.06
CA VAL A 97 0.88 -9.34 -1.36
C VAL A 97 -0.34 -8.44 -1.36
N PHE A 98 -0.38 -7.48 -2.30
CA PHE A 98 -1.52 -6.62 -2.55
C PHE A 98 -2.51 -7.32 -3.49
N TYR A 99 -3.76 -7.43 -3.04
CA TYR A 99 -4.88 -7.98 -3.80
C TYR A 99 -5.84 -6.84 -4.17
N PRO A 100 -5.89 -6.40 -5.43
CA PRO A 100 -6.74 -5.28 -5.84
C PRO A 100 -8.24 -5.61 -5.76
N GLU A 101 -8.62 -6.89 -5.68
CA GLU A 101 -10.02 -7.32 -5.62
C GLU A 101 -10.65 -7.23 -4.22
N GLY A 102 -9.83 -7.09 -3.17
CA GLY A 102 -10.26 -7.09 -1.76
C GLY A 102 -10.26 -8.47 -1.09
#